data_AF-A0A844T708-F1
#
_entry.id   AF-A0A844T708-F1
#
_cell.length_a   1.000
_cell.length_b   1.000
_cell.length_c   1.000
_cell.angle_alpha   90.00
_cell.angle_beta   90.00
_cell.angle_gamma   90.00
#
_symmetry.space_group_name_H-M   'P 1'
#
loop_
_entity.id
_entity.type
_entity.pdbx_description
1 polymer ?
#
loop_
_entity_poly.entity_id
_entity_poly.type
_entity_poly.pdbx_seq_one_letter_code
_entity_poly.pdbx_strand_id
1 'polypeptide(L)' 'MFGDPVVATAILDQLLHHSHVLTIRGDSYRLRSKRKSGLIKAPPACDGTPVGSASLRPVSGGNNHQTTS' A
#
# COMPACT_ATOMS: atom_id res chain seq x y z
N MET A 1 -17.32 -5.84 -9.62
CA MET A 1 -18.20 -4.67 -9.45
C MET A 1 -17.45 -3.48 -8.86
N PHE A 2 -16.61 -3.67 -7.82
CA PHE A 2 -15.68 -2.62 -7.39
C PHE A 2 -14.41 -2.62 -8.25
N GLY A 3 -14.01 -1.46 -8.75
CA GLY A 3 -12.74 -1.28 -9.48
C GLY A 3 -12.83 -1.22 -11.01
N ASP A 4 -14.00 -0.91 -11.58
CA ASP A 4 -14.06 -0.62 -13.01
C ASP A 4 -13.31 0.70 -13.31
N PRO A 5 -12.21 0.66 -14.10
CA PRO A 5 -11.46 1.86 -14.45
C PRO A 5 -12.31 2.89 -15.21
N VAL A 6 -13.33 2.46 -15.97
CA VAL A 6 -14.24 3.35 -16.71
C VAL A 6 -15.10 4.16 -15.74
N VAL A 7 -15.63 3.52 -14.69
CA VAL A 7 -16.42 4.21 -13.67
C VAL A 7 -15.55 5.14 -12.83
N ALA A 8 -14.33 4.71 -12.46
CA ALA A 8 -13.40 5.55 -11.71
C ALA A 8 -13.00 6.82 -12.48
N THR A 9 -12.78 6.69 -13.79
CA THR A 9 -12.44 7.82 -14.67
C THR A 9 -13.63 8.75 -14.88
N ALA A 10 -14.84 8.24 -15.06
CA ALA A 10 -16.05 9.06 -15.18
C ALA A 10 -16.33 9.88 -13.91
N ILE A 11 -16.15 9.29 -12.73
CA ILE A 11 -16.29 10.00 -11.45
C ILE A 11 -15.21 11.09 -11.33
N LEU A 12 -13.95 10.76 -11.66
CA LEU A 12 -12.85 11.72 -11.61
C LEU A 12 -13.09 12.90 -12.56
N ASP A 13 -13.50 12.64 -13.79
CA ASP A 13 -13.80 13.66 -14.80
C ASP A 13 -14.85 14.66 -14.29
N GLN A 14 -15.97 14.16 -13.76
CA GLN A 14 -17.03 14.99 -13.18
C GLN A 14 -16.55 15.84 -12.00
N LEU A 15 -15.74 15.27 -11.10
CA LEU A 15 -15.19 15.98 -9.94
C LEU A 15 -14.20 17.07 -10.37
N LEU A 16 -13.31 16.76 -11.30
CA LEU A 16 -12.29 17.69 -11.77
C LEU A 16 -12.88 18.83 -12.63
N HIS A 17 -13.98 18.58 -13.34
CA HIS A 17 -14.62 19.60 -14.17
C HIS A 17 -15.14 20.80 -13.35
N HIS A 18 -15.66 20.56 -12.15
CA HIS A 18 -16.25 21.59 -11.30
C HIS A 18 -15.43 21.95 -10.05
N SER A 19 -14.32 21.26 -9.78
CA SER A 19 -13.51 21.47 -8.58
C SER A 19 -12.18 22.15 -8.89
N HIS A 20 -11.64 22.84 -7.89
CA HIS A 20 -10.29 23.40 -7.94
C HIS A 20 -9.30 22.46 -7.24
N VAL A 21 -8.23 22.06 -7.96
CA VAL A 21 -7.24 21.11 -7.44
C VAL A 21 -6.12 21.87 -6.72
N LEU A 22 -5.98 21.62 -5.42
CA LEU A 22 -4.92 22.19 -4.59
C LEU A 22 -3.94 21.08 -4.17
N THR A 23 -2.72 21.13 -4.71
CA THR A 23 -1.65 20.21 -4.31
C THR A 23 -0.99 20.69 -3.04
N ILE A 24 -1.29 20.05 -1.92
CA ILE A 24 -0.71 20.39 -0.60
C ILE A 24 0.48 19.49 -0.33
N ARG A 25 1.61 20.09 0.05
CA ARG A 25 2.84 19.40 0.42
C ARG A 25 3.26 19.82 1.82
N GLY A 26 4.02 18.96 2.49
CA GLY A 26 4.53 19.20 3.84
C GLY A 26 4.12 18.11 4.82
N ASP A 27 4.60 18.22 6.05
CA ASP A 27 4.27 17.27 7.11
C ASP A 27 2.81 17.35 7.53
N SER A 28 2.27 16.21 7.97
CA SER A 28 0.96 16.15 8.61
C SER A 28 0.88 17.15 9.76
N TYR A 29 -0.06 18.11 9.67
CA TYR A 29 -0.26 19.11 10.71
C TYR A 29 -0.50 18.48 12.09
N ARG A 30 -1.24 17.37 12.13
CA ARG A 30 -1.48 16.57 13.36
C ARG A 30 -0.20 16.03 13.98
N LEU A 31 0.82 15.76 13.16
CA LEU A 31 2.10 15.21 13.59
C LEU A 31 3.05 16.28 14.12
N ARG A 32 2.86 17.54 13.74
CA ARG A 32 3.66 18.67 14.17
C ARG A 32 3.70 18.80 15.70
N SER A 33 2.56 18.63 16.38
CA SER A 33 2.47 18.71 17.85
C SER A 33 3.11 17.50 18.55
N LYS A 34 2.95 16.30 17.97
CA LYS A 34 3.52 15.06 18.53
C LYS A 34 5.04 14.92 18.30
N ARG A 35 5.57 15.52 17.22
CA ARG A 35 7.01 15.63 16.99
C ARG A 35 7.65 16.60 17.98
N LYS A 36 6.97 17.72 18.29
CA LYS A 36 7.43 18.70 19.29
C LYS A 36 7.45 18.12 20.71
N SER A 37 6.57 17.14 21.00
CA SER A 37 6.60 16.37 22.25
C SER A 37 7.53 15.14 22.21
N GLY A 38 8.36 14.99 21.17
CA GLY A 38 9.33 13.89 21.03
C GLY A 38 8.73 12.50 20.83
N LEU A 39 7.41 12.38 20.63
CA LEU A 39 6.69 11.09 20.66
C LEU A 39 6.71 10.36 19.31
N ILE A 40 7.01 11.06 18.22
CA ILE A 40 7.08 10.48 16.88
C ILE A 40 8.46 10.75 16.29
N LYS A 41 9.30 9.70 16.23
CA LYS A 41 10.47 9.68 15.34
C LYS A 41 9.95 9.74 13.91
N ALA A 42 10.44 10.70 13.11
CA ALA A 42 10.05 10.82 11.71
C ALA A 42 10.12 9.44 11.04
N PRO A 43 9.13 9.04 10.22
CA PRO A 43 9.31 7.87 9.38
C PRO A 43 10.58 8.09 8.56
N PRO A 44 11.46 7.08 8.39
CA PRO A 44 12.48 7.20 7.37
C PRO A 44 11.74 7.57 6.08
N ALA A 45 12.21 8.63 5.42
CA ALA A 45 11.73 9.00 4.10
C ALA A 45 11.58 7.70 3.30
N CYS A 46 10.41 7.54 2.71
CA CYS A 46 10.05 6.39 1.90
C CYS A 46 11.01 6.27 0.72
N ASP A 47 12.17 5.68 0.96
CA ASP A 47 13.09 5.21 -0.05
C ASP A 47 12.86 3.70 -0.16
N GLY A 48 12.43 3.29 -1.35
CA GLY A 48 11.76 2.02 -1.64
C GLY A 48 12.48 0.79 -1.11
N THR A 49 11.96 0.21 -0.02
CA THR A 49 12.32 -1.14 0.37
C THR A 49 11.44 -2.12 -0.42
N PRO A 50 11.99 -2.91 -1.38
CA PRO A 50 11.21 -3.96 -2.02
C PRO A 50 10.90 -5.02 -0.97
N VAL A 51 9.63 -5.06 -0.51
CA VAL A 51 9.12 -6.16 0.30
C VAL A 51 9.00 -7.39 -0.62
N GLY A 52 10.11 -8.09 -0.75
CA GLY A 52 10.29 -9.29 -1.55
C GLY A 52 10.90 -10.40 -0.70
N SER A 53 10.31 -10.65 0.47
CA SER A 53 10.73 -11.75 1.35
C SER A 53 9.55 -12.70 1.55
N ALA A 54 9.00 -13.20 0.45
CA ALA A 54 8.19 -14.42 0.47
C ALA A 54 9.14 -15.59 0.83
N SER A 55 9.31 -15.80 2.13
CA SER A 55 9.94 -16.99 2.69
C SER A 55 9.04 -18.18 2.37
N LEU A 56 9.26 -18.78 1.20
CA LEU A 56 8.69 -20.08 0.85
C LEU A 56 9.41 -21.12 1.69
N ARG A 57 8.76 -21.53 2.78
CA ARG A 57 9.17 -22.70 3.57
C ARG A 57 9.12 -23.92 2.65
N PRO A 58 10.18 -24.74 2.52
CA PRO A 58 10.06 -26.00 1.80
C PRO A 58 9.15 -26.92 2.60
N VAL A 59 7.97 -27.23 2.05
CA VAL A 59 7.11 -28.27 2.60
C VAL A 59 7.77 -29.62 2.30
N SER A 60 8.39 -30.19 3.33
CA SER A 60 8.78 -31.59 3.34
C SER A 60 7.50 -32.43 3.35
N GLY A 61 7.10 -32.93 2.19
CA GLY A 61 5.96 -33.82 2.00
C GLY A 61 6.44 -35.19 1.55
N GLY A 62 6.69 -36.08 2.52
CA GLY A 62 6.78 -37.50 2.28
C GLY A 62 5.38 -38.07 2.03
N ASN A 63 5.23 -38.80 0.92
CA ASN A 63 4.37 -39.97 0.75
C ASN A 63 4.25 -40.25 -0.75
N ASN A 64 4.66 -41.44 -1.19
CA ASN A 64 3.85 -42.19 -2.13
C ASN A 64 4.13 -43.68 -1.99
N HIS A 65 3.07 -44.35 -1.53
CA HIS A 65 2.94 -45.79 -1.48
C HIS A 65 2.66 -46.34 -2.89
N GLN A 66 3.48 -47.31 -3.29
CA GLN A 66 3.11 -48.59 -3.92
C GLN A 66 1.73 -48.69 -4.62
N THR A 67 1.73 -48.92 -5.93
CA THR A 67 0.64 -49.57 -6.71
C THR A 67 1.29 -50.20 -7.96
N THR A 68 1.66 -51.48 -7.86
CA THR A 68 1.05 -52.62 -8.60
C THR A 68 0.89 -52.43 -10.11
N SER A 69 1.75 -53.09 -10.89
CA SER A 69 1.34 -53.98 -11.98
C SER A 69 2.46 -54.96 -12.31
#